data_AF-A0A8C6SMW3-F1
#
_entry.id   AF-A0A8C6SMW3-F1
#
_cell.length_a   1.000
_cell.length_b   1.000
_cell.length_c   1.000
_cell.angle_alpha   90.00
_cell.angle_beta   90.00
_cell.angle_gamma   90.00
#
_symmetry.space_group_name_H-M   'P 1'
#
loop_
_entity.id
_entity.type
_entity.pdbx_description
1 polymer ?
#
loop_
_entity_poly.entity_id
_entity_poly.type
_entity_poly.pdbx_seq_one_letter_code
_entity_poly.pdbx_strand_id
1 'polypeptide(L)'
;MPHWTEVLKRRVEKTRDERSEEEKKAEETELFTKYYTEWKGGGDKDASYKNIPRFYYRLPAEDEILLQKLREESRAVFLQRKSRELLDNEELQNLWFLLDKHQVPPVTGEEAMISYEAFLQVGEKAGPKCKYFFTARVYAKLLHNDPYGRISIMQFFNYVMRKVWLHQTRIGLSLYDVAGQGYLRESVRFGELHLGINSNTATARWTGKIFLLFLCLHRKIKIQDILACSFLDDLLELRDEELSKESQESNWFSAPSALRVYGQYLNLDKDHNGMLSKEELSRYGTATLTSVFIDRVFQECLTYDGEMNQGYLNVFSFNYFFRVCAIYKYFYVKL
;
A
#
# COMPACT_ATOMS: atom_id res chain seq x y z
N MET A 1 32.70 -61.03 31.81
CA MET A 1 31.83 -60.84 30.63
C MET A 1 31.82 -59.36 30.22
N PRO A 2 32.81 -58.88 29.45
CA PRO A 2 32.94 -57.49 29.00
C PRO A 2 32.51 -57.30 27.53
N HIS A 3 31.52 -58.06 27.07
CA HIS A 3 31.15 -58.08 25.65
C HIS A 3 30.48 -56.77 25.19
N TRP A 4 29.70 -56.13 26.06
CA TRP A 4 28.94 -54.92 25.73
C TRP A 4 29.85 -53.69 25.56
N THR A 5 30.94 -53.62 26.32
CA THR A 5 31.88 -52.49 26.28
C THR A 5 32.70 -52.50 24.99
N GLU A 6 33.13 -53.67 24.52
CA GLU A 6 33.80 -53.83 23.22
C GLU A 6 32.86 -53.54 22.05
N VAL A 7 31.58 -53.89 22.18
CA VAL A 7 30.54 -53.62 21.17
C VAL A 7 30.23 -52.13 21.11
N LEU A 8 30.13 -51.44 22.25
CA LEU A 8 29.94 -49.99 22.29
C LEU A 8 31.13 -49.24 21.71
N LYS A 9 32.36 -49.62 22.07
CA LYS A 9 33.56 -49.02 21.48
C LYS A 9 33.58 -49.18 19.97
N ARG A 10 33.32 -50.39 19.45
CA ARG A 10 33.23 -50.63 18.00
C ARG A 10 32.12 -49.83 17.32
N ARG A 11 31.00 -49.60 18.02
CA ARG A 11 29.88 -48.82 17.47
C ARG A 11 30.21 -47.34 17.44
N VAL A 12 30.84 -46.81 18.50
CA VAL A 12 31.32 -45.42 18.59
C VAL A 12 32.39 -45.15 17.53
N GLU A 13 33.36 -46.06 17.35
CA GLU A 13 34.37 -45.96 16.27
C GLU A 13 33.73 -46.01 14.87
N LYS A 14 32.66 -46.80 14.67
CA LYS A 14 31.91 -46.83 13.40
C LYS A 14 31.05 -45.60 13.13
N THR A 15 30.57 -44.92 14.17
CA THR A 15 29.80 -43.65 14.08
C THR A 15 30.68 -42.42 14.18
N ARG A 16 32.01 -42.59 14.29
CA ARG A 16 32.96 -41.50 14.27
C ARG A 16 32.99 -40.97 12.84
N ASP A 17 32.13 -39.99 12.60
CA ASP A 17 32.00 -39.37 11.30
C ASP A 17 33.21 -38.46 11.07
N GLU A 18 34.27 -39.04 10.50
CA GLU A 18 35.58 -38.43 10.20
C GLU A 18 35.52 -37.34 9.12
N ARG A 19 34.33 -37.10 8.54
CA ARG A 19 34.12 -36.08 7.52
C ARG A 19 34.33 -34.67 8.08
N SER A 20 34.95 -33.81 7.28
CA SER A 20 35.13 -32.39 7.62
C SER A 20 33.77 -31.71 7.81
N GLU A 21 33.69 -30.66 8.64
CA GLU A 21 32.46 -29.84 8.73
C GLU A 21 32.01 -29.31 7.36
N GLU A 22 32.95 -29.08 6.45
CA GLU A 22 32.68 -28.63 5.09
C GLU A 22 32.03 -29.71 4.23
N GLU A 23 32.45 -30.97 4.40
CA GLU A 23 31.84 -32.12 3.70
C GLU A 23 30.43 -32.41 4.22
N LYS A 24 30.21 -32.29 5.53
CA LYS A 24 28.88 -32.41 6.14
C LYS A 24 27.93 -31.34 5.64
N LYS A 25 28.39 -30.08 5.58
CA LYS A 25 27.60 -28.97 5.01
C LYS A 25 27.31 -29.16 3.52
N ALA A 26 28.26 -29.67 2.75
CA ALA A 26 28.07 -29.95 1.33
C ALA A 26 27.01 -31.04 1.11
N GLU A 27 27.08 -32.13 1.86
CA GLU A 27 26.11 -33.23 1.79
C GLU A 27 24.72 -32.78 2.29
N GLU A 28 24.64 -32.00 3.37
CA GLU A 28 23.39 -31.37 3.82
C GLU A 28 22.78 -30.47 2.73
N THR A 29 23.61 -29.69 2.04
CA THR A 29 23.17 -28.82 0.94
C THR A 29 22.68 -29.63 -0.26
N GLU A 30 23.33 -30.75 -0.56
CA GLU A 30 22.95 -31.66 -1.63
C GLU A 30 21.65 -32.39 -1.33
N LEU A 31 21.51 -32.96 -0.13
CA LEU A 31 20.28 -33.55 0.38
C LEU A 31 19.13 -32.54 0.40
N PHE A 32 19.38 -31.32 0.90
CA PHE A 32 18.42 -30.23 0.87
C PHE A 32 17.99 -29.91 -0.56
N THR A 33 18.92 -29.79 -1.50
CA THR A 33 18.63 -29.49 -2.91
C THR A 33 17.80 -30.60 -3.55
N LYS A 34 18.13 -31.87 -3.28
CA LYS A 34 17.38 -33.02 -3.76
C LYS A 34 15.94 -33.02 -3.25
N TYR A 35 15.74 -32.99 -1.93
CA TYR A 35 14.39 -33.01 -1.38
C TYR A 35 13.60 -31.75 -1.71
N TYR A 36 14.25 -30.58 -1.77
CA TYR A 36 13.61 -29.34 -2.20
C TYR A 36 13.15 -29.43 -3.66
N THR A 37 13.94 -29.98 -4.57
CA THR A 37 13.57 -30.13 -5.98
C THR A 37 12.45 -31.15 -6.18
N GLU A 38 12.47 -32.25 -5.44
CA GLU A 38 11.38 -33.25 -5.40
C GLU A 38 10.07 -32.63 -4.86
N TRP A 39 10.13 -31.89 -3.75
CA TRP A 39 8.96 -31.31 -3.09
C TRP A 39 8.42 -30.05 -3.77
N LYS A 40 9.23 -29.32 -4.54
CA LYS A 40 8.80 -28.13 -5.29
C LYS A 40 7.77 -28.45 -6.39
N GLY A 41 7.47 -29.73 -6.65
CA GLY A 41 6.42 -30.14 -7.58
C GLY A 41 6.67 -29.66 -9.01
N GLY A 42 7.95 -29.58 -9.42
CA GLY A 42 8.39 -29.03 -10.71
C GLY A 42 9.11 -30.04 -11.62
N GLY A 43 9.08 -31.33 -11.27
CA GLY A 43 9.73 -32.40 -12.03
C GLY A 43 8.99 -32.78 -13.31
N ASP A 44 7.65 -32.80 -13.27
CA ASP A 44 6.83 -33.00 -14.47
C ASP A 44 6.61 -31.65 -15.16
N LYS A 45 7.54 -31.31 -16.06
CA LYS A 45 7.34 -30.25 -17.04
C LYS A 45 6.29 -30.72 -18.04
N ASP A 46 5.03 -30.52 -17.69
CA ASP A 46 3.91 -30.59 -18.62
C ASP A 46 4.33 -29.92 -19.94
N ALA A 47 4.25 -30.64 -21.07
CA ALA A 47 4.83 -30.21 -22.34
C ALA A 47 4.25 -28.86 -22.81
N SER A 48 3.05 -28.53 -22.33
CA SER A 48 2.38 -27.25 -22.48
C SER A 48 3.21 -26.05 -21.98
N TYR A 49 4.05 -26.21 -20.94
CA TYR A 49 4.90 -25.14 -20.41
C TYR A 49 6.03 -24.69 -21.36
N LYS A 50 6.27 -25.43 -22.46
CA LYS A 50 7.17 -24.97 -23.53
C LYS A 50 6.59 -23.79 -24.32
N ASN A 51 5.26 -23.73 -24.44
CA ASN A 51 4.54 -22.72 -25.23
C ASN A 51 3.75 -21.74 -24.35
N ILE A 52 3.28 -22.18 -23.19
CA ILE A 52 2.47 -21.36 -22.27
C ILE A 52 3.25 -21.21 -20.95
N PRO A 53 3.80 -20.03 -20.66
CA PRO A 53 4.45 -19.79 -19.38
C PRO A 53 3.49 -20.06 -18.22
N ARG A 54 4.00 -20.61 -17.12
CA ARG A 54 3.22 -20.77 -15.90
C ARG A 54 2.77 -19.40 -15.39
N PHE A 55 1.47 -19.13 -15.49
CA PHE A 55 0.87 -17.85 -15.08
C PHE A 55 0.15 -17.94 -13.72
N TYR A 56 -0.15 -19.16 -13.26
CA TYR A 56 -0.79 -19.38 -11.96
C TYR A 56 0.14 -20.13 -11.00
N TYR A 57 0.30 -19.54 -9.82
CA TYR A 57 1.01 -20.14 -8.69
C TYR A 57 0.02 -20.28 -7.55
N ARG A 58 -0.28 -21.52 -7.18
CA ARG A 58 -1.14 -21.83 -6.04
C ARG A 58 -0.51 -21.22 -4.78
N LEU A 59 -1.34 -20.55 -3.97
CA LEU A 59 -0.91 -20.07 -2.67
C LEU A 59 -0.73 -21.27 -1.72
N PRO A 60 0.32 -21.26 -0.87
CA PRO A 60 0.47 -22.29 0.15
C PRO A 60 -0.78 -22.39 1.02
N ALA A 61 -1.16 -23.61 1.39
CA ALA A 61 -2.28 -23.84 2.29
C ALA A 61 -1.91 -23.47 3.74
N GLU A 62 -2.88 -23.39 4.65
CA GLU A 62 -2.66 -22.95 6.04
C GLU A 62 -1.77 -23.90 6.85
N ASP A 63 -1.79 -25.19 6.48
CA ASP A 63 -0.97 -26.26 7.03
C ASP A 63 0.49 -26.24 6.51
N GLU A 64 0.77 -25.53 5.41
CA GLU A 64 2.10 -25.47 4.78
C GLU A 64 2.98 -24.34 5.36
N ILE A 65 3.24 -24.38 6.67
CA ILE A 65 3.92 -23.30 7.43
C ILE A 65 5.28 -22.90 6.81
N LEU A 66 6.09 -23.86 6.39
CA LEU A 66 7.42 -23.59 5.81
C LEU A 66 7.33 -22.84 4.48
N LEU A 67 6.35 -23.20 3.63
CA LEU A 67 6.15 -22.54 2.34
C LEU A 67 5.60 -21.12 2.52
N GLN A 68 4.77 -20.90 3.53
CA GLN A 68 4.32 -19.56 3.91
C GLN A 68 5.48 -18.67 4.34
N LYS A 69 6.31 -19.15 5.28
CA LYS A 69 7.48 -18.38 5.75
C LYS A 69 8.49 -18.10 4.63
N LEU A 70 8.78 -19.10 3.79
CA LEU A 70 9.66 -18.89 2.63
C LEU A 70 9.11 -17.83 1.68
N ARG A 71 7.79 -17.85 1.45
CA ARG A 71 7.13 -16.84 0.62
C ARG A 71 7.23 -15.46 1.25
N GLU A 72 6.93 -15.33 2.53
CA GLU A 72 7.03 -14.06 3.28
C GLU A 72 8.44 -13.48 3.20
N GLU A 73 9.47 -14.27 3.48
CA GLU A 73 10.88 -13.84 3.40
C GLU A 73 11.29 -13.46 1.98
N SER A 74 10.94 -14.29 0.98
CA SER A 74 11.25 -13.99 -0.42
C SER A 74 10.62 -12.66 -0.88
N ARG A 75 9.43 -12.35 -0.38
CA ARG A 75 8.71 -11.12 -0.68
C ARG A 75 9.29 -9.92 0.07
N ALA A 76 9.64 -10.09 1.35
CA ALA A 76 10.30 -9.05 2.13
C ALA A 76 11.60 -8.63 1.45
N VAL A 77 12.43 -9.59 1.03
CA VAL A 77 13.67 -9.32 0.29
C VAL A 77 13.40 -8.66 -1.07
N PHE A 78 12.39 -9.11 -1.81
CA PHE A 78 12.00 -8.48 -3.08
C PHE A 78 11.57 -7.01 -2.90
N LEU A 79 10.71 -6.75 -1.92
CA LEU A 79 10.24 -5.39 -1.61
C LEU A 79 11.38 -4.50 -1.11
N GLN A 80 12.30 -5.04 -0.32
CA GLN A 80 13.50 -4.33 0.11
C GLN A 80 14.39 -3.95 -1.09
N ARG A 81 14.59 -4.86 -2.05
CA ARG A 81 15.32 -4.55 -3.29
C ARG A 81 14.64 -3.42 -4.07
N LYS A 82 13.30 -3.49 -4.21
CA LYS A 82 12.52 -2.41 -4.84
C LYS A 82 12.60 -1.09 -4.09
N SER A 83 12.66 -1.12 -2.77
CA SER A 83 12.84 0.09 -1.96
C SER A 83 14.21 0.74 -2.21
N ARG A 84 15.27 -0.07 -2.40
CA ARG A 84 16.64 0.43 -2.69
C ARG A 84 16.79 1.03 -4.09
N GLU A 85 15.94 0.64 -5.04
CA GLU A 85 15.91 1.23 -6.39
C GLU A 85 15.36 2.67 -6.38
N LEU A 86 14.67 3.09 -5.32
CA LEU A 86 14.10 4.43 -5.20
C LEU A 86 15.14 5.45 -4.76
N LEU A 87 14.87 6.71 -5.08
CA LEU A 87 15.68 7.84 -4.65
C LEU A 87 15.50 8.05 -3.14
N ASP A 88 16.63 8.18 -2.44
CA ASP A 88 16.64 8.60 -1.03
C ASP A 88 16.65 10.14 -0.91
N ASN A 89 16.59 10.64 0.33
CA ASN A 89 16.51 12.07 0.60
C ASN A 89 17.78 12.82 0.14
N GLU A 90 18.95 12.21 0.26
CA GLU A 90 20.22 12.82 -0.16
C GLU A 90 20.30 12.91 -1.70
N GLU A 91 19.90 11.84 -2.39
CA GLU A 91 19.80 11.81 -3.85
C GLU A 91 18.79 12.83 -4.39
N LEU A 92 17.66 13.01 -3.71
CA LEU A 92 16.67 14.04 -4.05
C LEU A 92 17.21 15.46 -3.86
N GLN A 93 17.92 15.73 -2.76
CA GLN A 93 18.58 17.03 -2.54
C GLN A 93 19.66 17.30 -3.59
N ASN A 94 20.47 16.29 -3.92
CA ASN A 94 21.48 16.38 -4.98
C ASN A 94 20.84 16.66 -6.35
N LEU A 95 19.72 16.01 -6.67
CA LEU A 95 18.96 16.27 -7.89
C LEU A 95 18.47 17.73 -7.95
N TRP A 96 17.90 18.24 -6.85
CA TRP A 96 17.47 19.63 -6.76
C TRP A 96 18.62 20.60 -7.04
N PHE A 97 19.76 20.42 -6.38
CA PHE A 97 20.95 21.24 -6.57
C PHE A 97 21.48 21.18 -8.02
N LEU A 98 21.48 19.99 -8.63
CA LEU A 98 21.91 19.84 -10.02
C LEU A 98 21.00 20.55 -11.01
N LEU A 99 19.68 20.50 -10.79
CA LEU A 99 18.70 21.20 -11.62
C LEU A 99 18.88 22.72 -11.51
N ASP A 100 18.98 23.24 -10.28
CA ASP A 100 19.15 24.67 -10.01
C ASP A 100 20.42 25.23 -10.66
N LYS A 101 21.52 24.46 -10.63
CA LYS A 101 22.79 24.83 -11.27
C LYS A 101 22.70 24.96 -12.81
N HIS A 102 21.78 24.26 -13.46
CA HIS A 102 21.63 24.26 -14.93
C HIS A 102 20.38 25.02 -15.39
N GLN A 103 19.87 25.94 -14.57
CA GLN A 103 18.78 26.82 -14.96
C GLN A 103 19.17 27.76 -16.11
N VAL A 104 18.20 28.12 -16.95
CA VAL A 104 18.40 28.92 -18.16
C VAL A 104 17.50 30.17 -18.12
N PRO A 105 18.06 31.39 -18.28
CA PRO A 105 17.28 32.63 -18.35
C PRO A 105 16.45 32.72 -19.66
N PRO A 106 15.42 33.60 -19.74
CA PRO A 106 14.88 34.45 -18.68
C PRO A 106 14.04 33.64 -17.67
N VAL A 107 14.13 34.00 -16.40
CA VAL A 107 13.22 33.50 -15.36
C VAL A 107 11.83 34.04 -15.69
N THR A 108 10.86 33.15 -15.90
CA THR A 108 9.49 33.58 -16.22
C THR A 108 8.77 33.78 -14.89
N GLY A 109 8.83 34.98 -14.33
CA GLY A 109 8.37 35.25 -12.96
C GLY A 109 9.41 34.79 -11.92
N GLU A 110 8.97 34.01 -10.92
CA GLU A 110 9.81 33.41 -9.88
C GLU A 110 10.23 31.95 -10.21
N GLU A 111 9.81 31.42 -11.36
CA GLU A 111 10.08 30.02 -11.71
C GLU A 111 11.40 29.83 -12.47
N ALA A 112 12.29 29.05 -11.87
CA ALA A 112 13.53 28.60 -12.51
C ALA A 112 13.21 27.61 -13.64
N MET A 113 13.74 27.86 -14.83
CA MET A 113 13.44 27.12 -16.06
C MET A 113 14.65 26.30 -16.53
N ILE A 114 14.42 25.16 -17.18
CA ILE A 114 15.48 24.32 -17.76
C ILE A 114 15.18 23.97 -19.22
N SER A 115 16.20 24.12 -20.09
CA SER A 115 16.13 23.71 -21.50
C SER A 115 16.27 22.20 -21.65
N TYR A 116 15.89 21.67 -22.81
CA TYR A 116 16.01 20.23 -23.06
C TYR A 116 17.46 19.73 -23.06
N GLU A 117 18.40 20.56 -23.54
CA GLU A 117 19.83 20.23 -23.51
C GLU A 117 20.36 20.15 -22.08
N ALA A 118 20.05 21.15 -21.25
CA ALA A 118 20.40 21.16 -19.84
C ALA A 118 19.75 19.98 -19.08
N PHE A 119 18.50 19.66 -19.41
CA PHE A 119 17.79 18.51 -18.86
C PHE A 119 18.53 17.19 -19.14
N LEU A 120 19.00 16.96 -20.36
CA LEU A 120 19.80 15.77 -20.68
C LEU A 120 21.15 15.75 -19.95
N GLN A 121 21.82 16.90 -19.85
CA GLN A 121 23.08 17.01 -19.11
C GLN A 121 22.92 16.69 -17.62
N VAL A 122 21.84 17.16 -16.99
CA VAL A 122 21.51 16.81 -15.60
C VAL A 122 21.21 15.33 -15.48
N GLY A 123 20.49 14.74 -16.45
CA GLY A 123 20.18 13.30 -16.45
C GLY A 123 21.40 12.38 -16.46
N GLU A 124 22.48 12.78 -17.12
CA GLU A 124 23.75 12.03 -17.08
C GLU A 124 24.50 12.18 -15.75
N LYS A 125 24.35 13.32 -15.07
CA LYS A 125 25.00 13.61 -13.77
C LYS A 125 24.21 13.10 -12.56
N ALA A 126 22.89 12.99 -12.66
CA ALA A 126 21.98 12.69 -11.56
C ALA A 126 21.98 11.21 -11.08
N GLY A 127 22.86 10.38 -11.65
CA GLY A 127 23.04 8.98 -11.25
C GLY A 127 22.07 7.99 -11.93
N PRO A 128 22.29 6.68 -11.76
CA PRO A 128 21.57 5.64 -12.51
C PRO A 128 20.08 5.53 -12.15
N LYS A 129 19.70 5.81 -10.89
CA LYS A 129 18.29 5.77 -10.45
C LYS A 129 17.46 6.87 -11.11
N CYS A 130 18.07 8.04 -11.36
CA CYS A 130 17.39 9.19 -11.94
C CYS A 130 17.08 9.02 -13.44
N LYS A 131 17.82 8.16 -14.16
CA LYS A 131 17.73 8.02 -15.63
C LYS A 131 16.31 7.78 -16.14
N TYR A 132 15.48 7.06 -15.38
CA TYR A 132 14.09 6.78 -15.76
C TYR A 132 13.18 8.03 -15.80
N PHE A 133 13.56 9.11 -15.10
CA PHE A 133 12.82 10.37 -15.12
C PHE A 133 13.25 11.27 -16.28
N PHE A 134 14.51 11.18 -16.72
CA PHE A 134 15.08 11.99 -17.79
C PHE A 134 14.79 11.42 -19.18
N THR A 135 13.50 11.41 -19.55
CA THR A 135 13.06 10.96 -20.89
C THR A 135 12.38 12.09 -21.66
N ALA A 136 12.51 12.06 -22.99
CA ALA A 136 11.81 13.00 -23.88
C ALA A 136 10.29 13.03 -23.63
N ARG A 137 9.70 11.88 -23.28
CA ARG A 137 8.27 11.76 -22.96
C ARG A 137 7.90 12.49 -21.67
N VAL A 138 8.75 12.47 -20.65
CA VAL A 138 8.52 13.24 -19.41
C VAL A 138 8.66 14.72 -19.70
N TYR A 139 9.70 15.12 -20.43
CA TYR A 139 9.91 16.51 -20.82
C TYR A 139 8.71 17.09 -21.59
N ALA A 140 8.25 16.38 -22.63
CA ALA A 140 7.10 16.80 -23.44
C ALA A 140 5.79 16.88 -22.64
N LYS A 141 5.62 16.10 -21.57
CA LYS A 141 4.44 16.17 -20.71
C LYS A 141 4.44 17.39 -19.79
N LEU A 142 5.62 17.86 -19.41
CA LEU A 142 5.80 19.01 -18.52
C LEU A 142 5.98 20.32 -19.29
N LEU A 143 6.07 20.24 -20.62
CA LEU A 143 6.16 21.39 -21.48
C LEU A 143 4.80 22.10 -21.55
N HIS A 144 4.73 23.29 -20.96
CA HIS A 144 3.52 24.11 -20.91
C HIS A 144 3.74 25.45 -21.59
N ASN A 145 3.29 25.57 -22.85
CA ASN A 145 3.17 26.82 -23.62
C ASN A 145 4.33 27.84 -23.50
N ASP A 146 5.55 27.38 -23.16
CA ASP A 146 6.72 28.25 -23.04
C ASP A 146 7.22 28.58 -24.45
N PRO A 147 7.38 29.87 -24.80
CA PRO A 147 7.85 30.28 -26.13
C PRO A 147 9.23 29.73 -26.51
N TYR A 148 10.05 29.37 -25.51
CA TYR A 148 11.41 28.87 -25.70
C TYR A 148 11.52 27.35 -25.54
N GLY A 149 10.40 26.65 -25.37
CA GLY A 149 10.40 25.19 -25.25
C GLY A 149 11.00 24.67 -23.94
N ARG A 150 11.00 25.45 -22.86
CA ARG A 150 11.59 25.10 -21.55
C ARG A 150 10.53 24.58 -20.58
N ILE A 151 10.98 23.86 -19.54
CA ILE A 151 10.11 23.38 -18.46
C ILE A 151 10.51 24.00 -17.12
N SER A 152 9.53 24.11 -16.21
CA SER A 152 9.75 24.57 -14.84
C SER A 152 10.49 23.50 -14.02
N ILE A 153 11.61 23.88 -13.40
CA ILE A 153 12.42 22.99 -12.55
C ILE A 153 11.58 22.48 -11.38
N MET A 154 10.79 23.36 -10.77
CA MET A 154 9.89 23.01 -9.66
C MET A 154 8.88 21.94 -10.08
N GLN A 155 8.25 22.10 -11.25
CA GLN A 155 7.28 21.12 -11.75
C GLN A 155 7.92 19.76 -12.04
N PHE A 156 9.12 19.75 -12.62
CA PHE A 156 9.86 18.50 -12.85
C PHE A 156 10.27 17.83 -11.53
N PHE A 157 10.79 18.60 -10.56
CA PHE A 157 11.17 18.07 -9.26
C PHE A 157 9.95 17.49 -8.52
N ASN A 158 8.83 18.20 -8.51
CA ASN A 158 7.56 17.72 -7.94
C ASN A 158 7.05 16.46 -8.64
N TYR A 159 7.24 16.35 -9.96
CA TYR A 159 6.93 15.11 -10.69
C TYR A 159 7.78 13.93 -10.20
N VAL A 160 9.10 14.12 -10.02
CA VAL A 160 10.00 13.08 -9.50
C VAL A 160 9.61 12.71 -8.07
N MET A 161 9.43 13.69 -7.18
CA MET A 161 8.98 13.50 -5.81
C MET A 161 7.68 12.69 -5.75
N ARG A 162 6.65 13.10 -6.51
CA ARG A 162 5.36 12.41 -6.53
C ARG A 162 5.50 10.97 -7.04
N LYS A 163 6.36 10.72 -8.03
CA LYS A 163 6.63 9.37 -8.52
C LYS A 163 7.32 8.49 -7.49
N VAL A 164 8.37 9.00 -6.85
CA VAL A 164 9.09 8.29 -5.79
C VAL A 164 8.13 7.96 -4.65
N TRP A 165 7.36 8.94 -4.19
CA TRP A 165 6.36 8.76 -3.15
C TRP A 165 5.31 7.70 -3.49
N LEU A 166 4.75 7.71 -4.72
CA LEU A 166 3.78 6.70 -5.14
C LEU A 166 4.38 5.29 -5.10
N HIS A 167 5.64 5.14 -5.49
CA HIS A 167 6.34 3.86 -5.43
C HIS A 167 6.64 3.45 -3.98
N GLN A 168 7.10 4.37 -3.12
CA GLN A 168 7.31 4.12 -1.70
C GLN A 168 6.02 3.67 -1.02
N THR A 169 4.92 4.40 -1.22
CA THR A 169 3.62 4.05 -0.65
C THR A 169 3.11 2.71 -1.19
N ARG A 170 3.30 2.42 -2.48
CA ARG A 170 2.97 1.11 -3.04
C ARG A 170 3.74 -0.02 -2.37
N ILE A 171 5.05 0.15 -2.18
CA ILE A 171 5.92 -0.84 -1.52
C ILE A 171 5.47 -1.02 -0.07
N GLY A 172 5.24 0.08 0.65
CA GLY A 172 4.74 0.09 2.02
C GLY A 172 3.43 -0.69 2.17
N LEU A 173 2.43 -0.40 1.32
CA LEU A 173 1.17 -1.15 1.33
C LEU A 173 1.36 -2.62 0.94
N SER A 174 2.31 -2.94 0.06
CA SER A 174 2.58 -4.31 -0.38
C SER A 174 3.15 -5.20 0.72
N LEU A 175 3.72 -4.62 1.79
CA LEU A 175 4.15 -5.38 2.97
C LEU A 175 2.96 -6.04 3.68
N TYR A 176 1.77 -5.44 3.59
CA TYR A 176 0.55 -5.92 4.26
C TYR A 176 -0.29 -6.86 3.40
N ASP A 177 0.03 -6.98 2.10
CA ASP A 177 -0.63 -7.94 1.22
C ASP A 177 -0.07 -9.35 1.48
N VAL A 178 -0.64 -10.12 2.41
CA VAL A 178 -0.18 -11.48 2.74
C VAL A 178 -0.16 -12.40 1.49
N ALA A 179 -1.15 -12.24 0.60
CA ALA A 179 -1.28 -13.07 -0.59
C ALA A 179 -0.33 -12.68 -1.72
N GLY A 180 0.25 -11.48 -1.72
CA GLY A 180 1.09 -10.95 -2.80
C GLY A 180 0.33 -10.77 -4.12
N GLN A 181 -1.00 -10.63 -4.08
CA GLN A 181 -1.86 -10.50 -5.25
C GLN A 181 -2.17 -9.04 -5.63
N GLY A 182 -1.63 -8.08 -4.88
CA GLY A 182 -1.90 -6.65 -5.01
C GLY A 182 -3.18 -6.20 -4.29
N TYR A 183 -3.67 -6.98 -3.32
CA TYR A 183 -4.89 -6.70 -2.57
C TYR A 183 -4.63 -6.62 -1.08
N LEU A 184 -5.26 -5.66 -0.42
CA LEU A 184 -5.37 -5.61 1.04
C LEU A 184 -6.67 -6.27 1.48
N ARG A 185 -6.63 -6.96 2.62
CA ARG A 185 -7.77 -7.66 3.23
C ARG A 185 -7.97 -7.17 4.66
N GLU A 186 -9.17 -7.41 5.19
CA GLU A 186 -9.57 -7.04 6.56
C GLU A 186 -8.65 -7.59 7.67
N SER A 187 -8.00 -8.74 7.42
CA SER A 187 -7.07 -9.36 8.37
C SER A 187 -5.81 -8.52 8.64
N VAL A 188 -5.58 -7.45 7.89
CA VAL A 188 -4.48 -6.49 8.14
C VAL A 188 -4.85 -5.68 9.38
N ARG A 189 -4.25 -5.95 10.54
CA ARG A 189 -4.46 -5.09 11.72
C ARG A 189 -3.75 -3.75 11.51
N PHE A 190 -4.50 -2.65 11.51
CA PHE A 190 -3.95 -1.30 11.32
C PHE A 190 -2.96 -0.88 12.40
N GLY A 191 -2.99 -1.49 13.59
CA GLY A 191 -1.97 -1.27 14.62
C GLY A 191 -0.54 -1.59 14.17
N GLU A 192 -0.38 -2.38 13.10
CA GLU A 192 0.92 -2.71 12.49
C GLU A 192 1.22 -1.89 11.24
N LEU A 193 0.23 -1.13 10.73
CA LEU A 193 0.38 -0.20 9.61
C LEU A 193 1.17 1.02 10.08
N HIS A 194 2.49 0.87 10.20
CA HIS A 194 3.45 1.93 10.45
C HIS A 194 3.58 2.81 9.20
N LEU A 195 2.47 3.42 8.81
CA LEU A 195 2.46 4.59 7.95
C LEU A 195 2.96 5.80 8.74
N GLY A 196 3.99 5.70 9.59
CA GLY A 196 4.61 6.84 10.27
C GLY A 196 3.65 7.89 10.88
N ILE A 197 2.44 7.52 11.29
CA ILE A 197 1.53 8.40 12.02
C ILE A 197 1.99 8.33 13.47
N ASN A 198 2.61 9.41 13.95
CA ASN A 198 3.16 9.44 15.30
C ASN A 198 2.04 9.22 16.34
N SER A 199 2.46 8.51 17.38
CA SER A 199 1.65 7.87 18.40
C SER A 199 0.98 8.86 19.35
N ASN A 200 -0.06 9.56 18.89
CA ASN A 200 -1.13 9.99 19.79
C ASN A 200 -2.27 8.97 19.70
N THR A 201 -2.49 8.28 20.82
CA THR A 201 -3.23 7.00 20.94
C THR A 201 -4.71 7.07 20.57
N ALA A 202 -5.28 8.26 20.38
CA ALA A 202 -6.63 8.46 19.91
C ALA A 202 -6.70 8.61 18.38
N THR A 203 -5.96 9.54 17.78
CA THR A 203 -5.99 9.82 16.33
C THR A 203 -5.57 8.61 15.50
N ALA A 204 -4.46 7.95 15.86
CA ALA A 204 -4.00 6.73 15.18
C ALA A 204 -5.02 5.55 15.27
N ARG A 205 -5.82 5.51 16.35
CA ARG A 205 -6.85 4.49 16.55
C ARG A 205 -8.10 4.77 15.72
N TRP A 206 -8.43 6.04 15.49
CA TRP A 206 -9.56 6.45 14.63
C TRP A 206 -9.21 6.35 13.15
N THR A 207 -8.04 6.84 12.72
CA THR A 207 -7.56 6.70 11.33
C THR A 207 -7.45 5.24 10.93
N GLY A 208 -6.98 4.39 11.84
CA GLY A 208 -6.93 2.96 11.62
C GLY A 208 -8.28 2.27 11.53
N LYS A 209 -9.24 2.67 12.37
CA LYS A 209 -10.62 2.19 12.25
C LYS A 209 -11.28 2.64 10.95
N ILE A 210 -11.03 3.87 10.49
CA ILE A 210 -11.61 4.40 9.24
C ILE A 210 -10.99 3.74 8.00
N PHE A 211 -9.68 3.48 7.99
CA PHE A 211 -9.05 2.76 6.87
C PHE A 211 -9.39 1.26 6.88
N LEU A 212 -9.49 0.62 8.06
CA LEU A 212 -10.06 -0.73 8.18
C LEU A 212 -11.49 -0.77 7.68
N LEU A 213 -12.29 0.26 7.95
CA LEU A 213 -13.68 0.37 7.48
C LEU A 213 -13.76 0.44 5.95
N PHE A 214 -12.83 1.16 5.30
CA PHE A 214 -12.68 1.16 3.84
C PHE A 214 -12.48 -0.29 3.33
N LEU A 215 -11.55 -1.02 3.96
CA LEU A 215 -11.28 -2.45 3.71
C LEU A 215 -12.43 -3.40 4.10
N CYS A 216 -13.29 -3.03 5.05
CA CYS A 216 -14.44 -3.84 5.46
C CYS A 216 -15.59 -3.74 4.45
N LEU A 217 -15.83 -2.56 3.85
CA LEU A 217 -16.82 -2.38 2.77
C LEU A 217 -16.45 -3.19 1.53
N HIS A 218 -15.16 -3.22 1.21
CA HIS A 218 -14.60 -4.03 0.14
C HIS A 218 -13.71 -5.11 0.74
N ARG A 219 -14.28 -6.29 1.04
CA ARG A 219 -13.57 -7.50 1.54
C ARG A 219 -12.17 -7.74 0.94
N LYS A 220 -11.90 -7.21 -0.26
CA LYS A 220 -10.58 -7.04 -0.87
C LYS A 220 -10.48 -5.68 -1.58
N ILE A 221 -9.42 -4.91 -1.33
CA ILE A 221 -9.14 -3.64 -2.04
C ILE A 221 -7.83 -3.74 -2.81
N LYS A 222 -7.80 -3.29 -4.06
CA LYS A 222 -6.56 -3.21 -4.84
C LYS A 222 -5.70 -2.06 -4.34
N ILE A 223 -4.41 -2.32 -4.13
CA ILE A 223 -3.43 -1.28 -3.77
C ILE A 223 -3.41 -0.17 -4.82
N GLN A 224 -3.62 -0.49 -6.10
CA GLN A 224 -3.70 0.49 -7.18
C GLN A 224 -4.86 1.47 -7.01
N ASP A 225 -6.01 0.98 -6.54
CA ASP A 225 -7.20 1.82 -6.33
C ASP A 225 -6.97 2.78 -5.15
N ILE A 226 -6.23 2.33 -4.12
CA ILE A 226 -5.81 3.18 -2.98
C ILE A 226 -4.88 4.30 -3.46
N LEU A 227 -3.87 3.97 -4.27
CA LEU A 227 -2.91 4.95 -4.79
C LEU A 227 -3.51 5.96 -5.76
N ALA A 228 -4.59 5.57 -6.45
CA ALA A 228 -5.30 6.44 -7.38
C ALA A 228 -6.30 7.36 -6.66
N CYS A 229 -6.56 7.14 -5.37
CA CYS A 229 -7.57 7.88 -4.65
C CYS A 229 -6.97 9.08 -3.90
N SER A 230 -7.71 10.18 -3.89
CA SER A 230 -7.30 11.42 -3.21
C SER A 230 -7.27 11.30 -1.69
N PHE A 231 -7.95 10.31 -1.11
CA PHE A 231 -7.98 10.15 0.35
C PHE A 231 -6.62 9.83 0.97
N LEU A 232 -5.71 9.25 0.18
CA LEU A 232 -4.39 8.89 0.66
C LEU A 232 -3.61 10.15 1.07
N ASP A 233 -3.81 11.25 0.34
CA ASP A 233 -3.22 12.55 0.64
C ASP A 233 -3.76 13.07 1.98
N ASP A 234 -5.09 13.05 2.18
CA ASP A 234 -5.73 13.44 3.45
C ASP A 234 -5.23 12.57 4.63
N LEU A 235 -5.09 11.26 4.43
CA LEU A 235 -4.61 10.36 5.49
C LEU A 235 -3.15 10.66 5.88
N LEU A 236 -2.32 11.05 4.91
CA LEU A 236 -0.91 11.33 5.12
C LEU A 236 -0.66 12.73 5.65
N GLU A 237 -1.54 13.68 5.35
CA GLU A 237 -1.54 15.02 5.95
C GLU A 237 -1.55 14.92 7.48
N LEU A 238 -2.33 13.98 8.03
CA LEU A 238 -2.42 13.73 9.49
C LEU A 238 -1.12 13.27 10.16
N ARG A 239 -0.04 13.02 9.40
CA ARG A 239 1.29 12.80 9.99
C ARG A 239 1.95 14.10 10.43
N ASP A 240 1.54 15.23 9.87
CA ASP A 240 2.07 16.53 10.22
C ASP A 240 1.53 16.95 11.59
N GLU A 241 2.43 17.07 12.57
CA GLU A 241 2.09 17.45 13.94
C GLU A 241 1.74 18.94 14.05
N GLU A 242 2.17 19.76 13.09
CA GLU A 242 1.93 21.22 13.05
C GLU A 242 0.73 21.60 12.18
N LEU A 243 -0.09 20.61 11.81
CA LEU A 243 -1.31 20.80 11.03
C LEU A 243 -2.21 21.89 11.62
N SER A 244 -2.51 22.91 10.81
CA SER A 244 -3.38 24.01 11.21
C SER A 244 -4.77 23.50 11.62
N LYS A 245 -5.45 24.21 12.52
CA LYS A 245 -6.82 23.84 12.94
C LYS A 245 -7.79 23.84 11.77
N GLU A 246 -7.65 24.76 10.82
CA GLU A 246 -8.47 24.85 9.62
C GLU A 246 -8.26 23.63 8.71
N SER A 247 -7.01 23.24 8.50
CA SER A 247 -6.66 22.02 7.76
C SER A 247 -7.23 20.77 8.45
N GLN A 248 -7.13 20.68 9.78
CA GLN A 248 -7.72 19.58 10.55
C GLN A 248 -9.25 19.51 10.38
N GLU A 249 -9.95 20.64 10.35
CA GLU A 249 -11.41 20.65 10.16
C GLU A 249 -11.86 20.28 8.74
N SER A 250 -11.00 20.55 7.75
CA SER A 250 -11.19 20.17 6.35
C SER A 250 -10.88 18.69 6.09
N ASN A 251 -9.90 18.15 6.84
CA ASN A 251 -9.47 16.77 6.72
C ASN A 251 -10.48 15.83 7.35
N TRP A 252 -10.99 14.88 6.56
CA TRP A 252 -12.03 13.95 7.00
C TRP A 252 -11.52 12.94 8.04
N PHE A 253 -10.24 12.58 7.99
CA PHE A 253 -9.68 11.57 8.89
C PHE A 253 -9.29 12.15 10.26
N SER A 254 -9.37 13.47 10.44
CA SER A 254 -8.98 14.15 11.67
C SER A 254 -9.91 13.83 12.85
N ALA A 255 -9.40 13.96 14.08
CA ALA A 255 -10.24 13.80 15.28
C ALA A 255 -11.39 14.81 15.38
N PRO A 256 -11.22 16.11 15.05
CA PRO A 256 -12.34 17.07 15.03
C PRO A 256 -13.44 16.67 14.05
N SER A 257 -13.08 16.25 12.83
CA SER A 257 -14.04 15.72 11.86
C SER A 257 -14.73 14.47 12.42
N ALA A 258 -13.96 13.53 12.96
CA ALA A 258 -14.45 12.30 13.62
C ALA A 258 -15.54 12.59 14.65
N LEU A 259 -15.25 13.51 15.56
CA LEU A 259 -16.15 13.92 16.62
C LEU A 259 -17.40 14.63 16.09
N ARG A 260 -17.26 15.50 15.08
CA ARG A 260 -18.40 16.19 14.45
C ARG A 260 -19.41 15.18 13.88
N VAL A 261 -18.90 14.19 13.18
CA VAL A 261 -19.69 13.14 12.53
C VAL A 261 -20.29 12.16 13.53
N TYR A 262 -19.53 11.80 14.56
CA TYR A 262 -20.03 11.01 15.69
C TYR A 262 -21.13 11.75 16.47
N GLY A 263 -20.99 13.05 16.68
CA GLY A 263 -22.03 13.88 17.29
C GLY A 263 -23.31 13.94 16.45
N GLN A 264 -23.18 14.01 15.11
CA GLN A 264 -24.35 13.90 14.22
C GLN A 264 -25.03 12.53 14.34
N TYR A 265 -24.25 11.45 14.43
CA TYR A 265 -24.80 10.11 14.65
C TYR A 265 -25.59 10.03 15.97
N LEU A 266 -25.02 10.51 17.08
CA LEU A 266 -25.68 10.50 18.38
C LEU A 266 -26.98 11.31 18.40
N ASN A 267 -27.09 12.35 17.58
CA ASN A 267 -28.31 13.13 17.45
C ASN A 267 -29.41 12.38 16.68
N LEU A 268 -29.05 11.42 15.84
CA LEU A 268 -29.99 10.61 15.06
C LEU A 268 -30.45 9.37 15.83
N ASP A 269 -29.55 8.71 16.56
CA ASP A 269 -29.77 7.52 17.39
C ASP A 269 -30.54 7.92 18.67
N LYS A 270 -31.87 7.98 18.57
CA LYS A 270 -32.73 8.51 19.64
C LYS A 270 -33.01 7.49 20.73
N ASP A 271 -33.04 6.22 20.36
CA ASP A 271 -33.25 5.12 21.29
C ASP A 271 -31.95 4.65 21.95
N HIS A 272 -30.80 5.21 21.52
CA HIS A 272 -29.46 4.92 22.02
C HIS A 272 -29.14 3.42 21.95
N ASN A 273 -29.73 2.74 20.97
CA ASN A 273 -29.56 1.31 20.78
C ASN A 273 -28.27 0.96 20.01
N GLY A 274 -27.55 1.97 19.51
CA GLY A 274 -26.31 1.80 18.75
C GLY A 274 -26.55 1.39 17.30
N MET A 275 -27.75 1.60 16.77
CA MET A 275 -28.15 1.37 15.39
C MET A 275 -29.02 2.53 14.89
N LEU A 276 -29.07 2.73 13.57
CA LEU A 276 -30.01 3.68 12.97
C LEU A 276 -31.10 2.95 12.20
N SER A 277 -32.33 3.31 12.49
CA SER A 277 -33.50 3.00 11.68
C SER A 277 -33.57 3.89 10.43
N LYS A 278 -34.39 3.49 9.45
CA LYS A 278 -34.67 4.31 8.25
C LYS A 278 -35.28 5.67 8.61
N GLU A 279 -36.11 5.69 9.65
CA GLU A 279 -36.78 6.89 10.13
C GLU A 279 -35.80 7.88 10.77
N GLU A 280 -34.83 7.37 11.53
CA GLU A 280 -33.76 8.20 12.09
C GLU A 280 -32.84 8.72 11.00
N LEU A 281 -32.41 7.87 10.06
CA LEU A 281 -31.56 8.30 8.96
C LEU A 281 -32.24 9.33 8.05
N SER A 282 -33.57 9.29 7.91
CA SER A 282 -34.33 10.27 7.13
C SER A 282 -34.18 11.71 7.65
N ARG A 283 -33.84 11.87 8.94
CA ARG A 283 -33.64 13.16 9.60
C ARG A 283 -32.19 13.65 9.48
N TYR A 284 -31.31 12.91 8.80
CA TYR A 284 -29.93 13.33 8.58
C TYR A 284 -29.85 14.64 7.77
N GLY A 285 -29.01 15.56 8.24
CA GLY A 285 -28.88 16.90 7.63
C GLY A 285 -30.16 17.73 7.78
N THR A 286 -30.70 18.21 6.66
CA THR A 286 -31.95 18.99 6.61
C THR A 286 -33.15 18.14 6.16
N ALA A 287 -33.09 16.81 6.36
CA ALA A 287 -34.09 15.84 5.86
C ALA A 287 -34.30 15.89 4.33
N THR A 288 -33.23 16.17 3.58
CA THR A 288 -33.25 16.24 2.11
C THR A 288 -33.12 14.87 1.42
N LEU A 289 -32.89 13.80 2.19
CA LEU A 289 -32.78 12.44 1.67
C LEU A 289 -34.15 11.88 1.33
N THR A 290 -34.33 11.41 0.09
CA THR A 290 -35.58 10.77 -0.34
C THR A 290 -35.69 9.36 0.22
N SER A 291 -36.92 8.88 0.42
CA SER A 291 -37.18 7.51 0.88
C SER A 291 -36.53 6.45 -0.03
N VAL A 292 -36.60 6.67 -1.36
CA VAL A 292 -35.96 5.79 -2.36
C VAL A 292 -34.45 5.72 -2.15
N PHE A 293 -33.81 6.83 -1.81
CA PHE A 293 -32.38 6.87 -1.55
C PHE A 293 -32.05 6.09 -0.25
N ILE A 294 -32.82 6.30 0.81
CA ILE A 294 -32.65 5.60 2.10
C ILE A 294 -32.83 4.10 1.92
N ASP A 295 -33.82 3.67 1.15
CA ASP A 295 -34.04 2.25 0.85
C ASP A 295 -32.86 1.62 0.13
N ARG A 296 -32.23 2.34 -0.81
CA ARG A 296 -31.03 1.86 -1.52
C ARG A 296 -29.83 1.74 -0.60
N VAL A 297 -29.66 2.67 0.34
CA VAL A 297 -28.61 2.59 1.36
C VAL A 297 -28.77 1.33 2.21
N PHE A 298 -29.97 1.07 2.71
CA PHE A 298 -30.24 -0.10 3.55
C PHE A 298 -30.16 -1.44 2.79
N GLN A 299 -30.21 -1.42 1.44
CA GLN A 299 -29.97 -2.61 0.62
C GLN A 299 -28.48 -2.92 0.43
N GLU A 300 -27.63 -1.89 0.38
CA GLU A 300 -26.19 -2.04 0.15
C GLU A 300 -25.39 -2.17 1.46
N CYS A 301 -25.90 -1.63 2.57
CA CYS A 301 -25.29 -1.73 3.88
C CYS A 301 -25.69 -3.03 4.61
N LEU A 302 -24.80 -3.54 5.47
CA LEU A 302 -25.13 -4.66 6.36
C LEU A 302 -26.10 -4.19 7.45
N THR A 303 -27.34 -4.64 7.37
CA THR A 303 -28.40 -4.37 8.34
C THR A 303 -28.67 -5.59 9.22
N TYR A 304 -28.92 -5.37 10.50
CA TYR A 304 -29.42 -6.39 11.42
C TYR A 304 -30.87 -6.03 11.74
N ASP A 305 -31.80 -6.93 11.44
CA ASP A 305 -33.25 -6.73 11.67
C ASP A 305 -33.84 -5.41 11.13
N GLY A 306 -33.31 -4.91 10.02
CA GLY A 306 -33.77 -3.67 9.39
C GLY A 306 -33.17 -2.40 9.98
N GLU A 307 -32.25 -2.53 10.94
CA GLU A 307 -31.49 -1.45 11.54
C GLU A 307 -30.01 -1.54 11.15
N MET A 308 -29.37 -0.38 10.99
CA MET A 308 -27.99 -0.30 10.53
C MET A 308 -27.06 -0.04 11.71
N ASN A 309 -26.12 -0.95 11.96
CA ASN A 309 -25.22 -0.89 13.11
C ASN A 309 -24.23 0.31 13.04
N GLN A 310 -23.98 0.95 14.19
CA GLN A 310 -22.98 1.99 14.42
C GLN A 310 -21.58 1.64 13.88
N GLY A 311 -21.21 0.35 13.87
CA GLY A 311 -19.93 -0.12 13.31
C GLY A 311 -19.80 0.05 11.80
N TYR A 312 -20.91 0.00 11.06
CA TYR A 312 -20.97 0.21 9.60
C TYR A 312 -21.28 1.66 9.24
N LEU A 313 -22.14 2.29 10.05
CA LEU A 313 -22.45 3.71 9.96
C LEU A 313 -21.51 4.54 10.82
N ASN A 314 -20.21 4.43 10.56
CA ASN A 314 -19.42 5.63 10.74
C ASN A 314 -19.85 6.54 9.59
N VAL A 315 -20.60 7.61 9.89
CA VAL A 315 -21.10 8.60 8.91
C VAL A 315 -19.95 9.19 8.02
N PHE A 316 -18.69 8.88 8.38
CA PHE A 316 -17.49 8.84 7.53
C PHE A 316 -17.70 8.15 6.19
N SER A 317 -18.10 6.89 6.22
CA SER A 317 -18.42 6.10 5.03
C SER A 317 -19.61 6.66 4.30
N PHE A 318 -20.60 7.23 5.00
CA PHE A 318 -21.81 7.76 4.36
C PHE A 318 -21.51 9.00 3.51
N ASN A 319 -20.91 10.05 4.07
CA ASN A 319 -20.51 11.25 3.31
C ASN A 319 -19.41 10.95 2.26
N TYR A 320 -18.51 10.00 2.54
CA TYR A 320 -17.50 9.60 1.58
C TYR A 320 -18.07 8.74 0.44
N PHE A 321 -19.05 7.88 0.71
CA PHE A 321 -19.82 7.17 -0.31
C PHE A 321 -20.49 8.17 -1.24
N PHE A 322 -21.06 9.27 -0.73
CA PHE A 322 -21.58 10.36 -1.56
C PHE A 322 -20.51 11.07 -2.40
N ARG A 323 -19.28 11.22 -1.92
CA ARG A 323 -18.21 11.95 -2.65
C ARG A 323 -17.46 11.08 -3.67
N VAL A 324 -17.21 9.81 -3.33
CA VAL A 324 -16.39 8.89 -4.14
C VAL A 324 -17.24 7.96 -4.99
N CYS A 325 -18.41 7.50 -4.53
CA CYS A 325 -19.32 6.74 -5.40
C CYS A 325 -20.09 7.64 -6.39
N ALA A 326 -20.05 8.97 -6.20
CA ALA A 326 -20.47 9.92 -7.22
C ALA A 326 -19.57 9.90 -8.48
N ILE A 327 -18.40 9.26 -8.43
CA ILE A 327 -17.60 9.01 -9.64
C ILE A 327 -18.04 7.66 -10.25
N TYR A 328 -19.20 7.73 -10.90
CA TYR A 328 -19.69 6.91 -12.02
C TYR A 328 -20.02 5.42 -11.86
N LYS A 329 -19.43 4.65 -10.93
CA LYS A 329 -19.53 3.17 -11.04
C LYS A 329 -20.72 2.51 -10.32
N TYR A 330 -21.26 3.13 -9.28
CA TYR A 330 -22.32 2.51 -8.46
C TYR A 330 -23.74 2.88 -8.90
N PHE A 331 -23.95 4.08 -9.44
CA PHE A 331 -25.29 4.54 -9.82
C PHE A 331 -25.77 4.10 -11.21
N TYR A 332 -24.86 3.72 -12.12
CA TYR A 332 -25.21 3.41 -13.52
C TYR A 332 -25.17 1.91 -13.90
N VAL A 333 -24.77 1.00 -13.01
CA VAL A 333 -24.54 -0.42 -13.38
C VAL A 333 -25.71 -1.35 -13.03
N LYS A 334 -26.80 -0.84 -12.43
CA LYS A 334 -28.04 -1.60 -12.20
C LYS A 334 -29.30 -0.76 -12.46
N LEU A 335 -29.37 -0.15 -13.64
CA LEU A 335 -30.63 0.22 -14.29
C LEU A 335 -30.84 -0.70 -15.50
#